data_AF-A0A973J7F6-F1
#
_entry.id   AF-A0A973J7F6-F1
#
_cell.length_a   1.000
_cell.length_b   1.000
_cell.length_c   1.000
_cell.angle_alpha   90.00
_cell.angle_beta   90.00
_cell.angle_gamma   90.00
#
_symmetry.space_group_name_H-M   'P 1'
#
loop_
_entity.id
_entity.type
_entity.pdbx_description
1 polymer ?
#
loop_
_entity_poly.entity_id
_entity_poly.type
_entity_poly.pdbx_seq_one_letter_code
_entity_poly.pdbx_strand_id
1 'polypeptide(L)'
;MSEQSIRHDPQQWESLPPDQLVDSLIYEIYNPVSLLGSQLKRLTDDDDPLSEEDYEAIFEQMHQAVRQLSRTVINLKRYSEGRKQR
;
A
#
# COMPACT_ATOMS: atom_id res chain seq x y z
N MET A 1 -10.97 24.28 4.53
CA MET A 1 -10.21 23.59 5.60
C MET A 1 -9.44 22.50 4.92
N SER A 2 -8.11 22.58 4.91
CA SER A 2 -7.26 21.63 4.21
C SER A 2 -7.22 20.33 5.01
N GLU A 3 -7.82 19.26 4.49
CA GLU A 3 -7.63 17.91 5.03
C GLU A 3 -6.15 17.55 4.88
N GLN A 4 -5.40 17.75 5.96
CA GLN A 4 -4.06 17.23 6.08
C GLN A 4 -4.19 15.71 6.03
N SER A 5 -3.80 15.12 4.91
CA SER A 5 -3.65 13.67 4.78
C SER A 5 -2.60 13.30 5.83
N ILE A 6 -3.06 12.77 6.96
CA ILE A 6 -2.19 12.29 8.03
C ILE A 6 -1.34 11.20 7.36
N ARG A 7 -0.08 11.52 7.07
CA ARG A 7 0.93 10.51 6.77
C ARG A 7 1.05 9.69 8.04
N HIS A 8 0.32 8.59 8.11
CA HIS A 8 0.46 7.62 9.20
C HIS A 8 1.88 7.08 9.13
N ASP A 9 2.69 7.52 10.07
CA ASP A 9 4.02 6.98 10.28
C ASP A 9 3.83 5.55 10.83
N PRO A 10 4.37 4.50 10.19
CA PRO A 10 4.16 3.12 10.63
C PRO A 10 4.64 2.84 12.06
N GLN A 11 5.47 3.73 12.64
CA GLN A 11 5.85 3.69 14.06
C GLN A 11 4.67 3.94 15.02
N GLN A 12 3.53 4.41 14.54
CA GLN A 12 2.36 4.72 15.39
C GLN A 12 1.47 3.51 15.67
N TRP A 13 1.65 2.38 14.97
CA TRP A 13 0.76 1.23 15.14
C TRP A 13 0.83 0.60 16.52
N GLU A 14 1.99 0.63 17.19
CA GLU A 14 2.21 -0.02 18.49
C GLU A 14 1.32 0.51 19.61
N SER A 15 0.80 1.75 19.46
CA SER A 15 -0.10 2.40 20.41
C SER A 15 -1.57 2.36 19.98
N LEU A 16 -1.89 1.88 18.77
CA LEU A 16 -3.26 1.84 18.27
C LEU A 16 -4.05 0.64 18.82
N PRO A 17 -5.32 0.85 19.24
CA PRO A 17 -6.27 -0.24 19.42
C PRO A 17 -6.50 -1.02 18.12
N PRO A 18 -6.86 -2.32 18.19
CA PRO A 18 -7.06 -3.16 16.99
C PRO A 18 -8.05 -2.57 15.98
N ASP A 19 -9.17 -2.03 16.45
CA ASP A 19 -10.21 -1.48 15.56
C ASP A 19 -9.68 -0.26 14.78
N GLN A 20 -8.93 0.62 15.44
CA GLN A 20 -8.29 1.78 14.80
C GLN A 20 -7.18 1.35 13.82
N LEU A 21 -6.43 0.30 14.15
CA LEU A 21 -5.44 -0.25 13.23
C LEU A 21 -6.10 -0.83 11.98
N VAL A 22 -7.24 -1.50 12.10
CA VAL A 22 -7.99 -2.02 10.95
C VAL A 22 -8.42 -0.87 10.03
N ASP A 23 -8.94 0.23 10.59
CA ASP A 23 -9.29 1.41 9.81
C ASP A 23 -8.08 1.96 9.05
N SER A 24 -6.92 2.12 9.72
CA SER A 24 -5.69 2.58 9.07
C SER A 24 -5.21 1.62 7.97
N LEU A 25 -5.28 0.30 8.21
CA LEU A 25 -4.86 -0.73 7.25
C LEU A 25 -5.68 -0.72 5.96
N ILE A 26 -6.98 -0.44 6.04
CA ILE A 26 -7.84 -0.35 4.85
C ILE A 26 -7.27 0.70 3.89
N TYR A 27 -6.94 1.90 4.38
CA TYR A 27 -6.39 2.97 3.55
C TYR A 27 -4.98 2.65 3.03
N GLU A 28 -4.12 2.08 3.89
CA GLU A 28 -2.74 1.76 3.52
C GLU A 28 -2.64 0.64 2.48
N ILE A 29 -3.57 -0.33 2.50
CA ILE A 29 -3.61 -1.46 1.55
C ILE A 29 -4.35 -1.06 0.27
N TYR A 30 -5.44 -0.30 0.38
CA TYR A 30 -6.28 0.05 -0.76
C TYR A 30 -5.50 0.74 -1.87
N ASN A 31 -4.71 1.76 -1.54
CA ASN A 31 -3.95 2.54 -2.51
C ASN A 31 -3.01 1.69 -3.38
N PRO A 32 -2.06 0.92 -2.81
CA PRO A 32 -1.16 0.09 -3.63
C PRO A 32 -1.90 -1.04 -4.35
N VAL A 33 -2.95 -1.63 -3.78
CA VAL A 33 -3.75 -2.66 -4.47
C VAL A 33 -4.48 -2.08 -5.69
N SER A 34 -5.13 -0.92 -5.53
CA SER A 34 -5.82 -0.24 -6.62
C SER A 34 -4.84 0.17 -7.72
N LEU A 35 -3.66 0.68 -7.36
CA LEU A 35 -2.61 1.01 -8.32
C LEU A 35 -2.21 -0.23 -9.12
N LEU A 36 -1.88 -1.33 -8.45
CA LEU A 36 -1.50 -2.59 -9.10
C LEU A 36 -2.60 -3.09 -10.06
N GLY A 37 -3.86 -3.03 -9.64
CA GLY A 37 -5.00 -3.39 -10.49
C GLY A 37 -5.10 -2.52 -11.75
N SER A 38 -4.96 -1.20 -11.61
CA SER A 38 -5.01 -0.27 -12.75
C SER A 38 -3.84 -0.48 -13.73
N GLN A 39 -2.63 -0.71 -13.21
CA GLN A 39 -1.46 -0.92 -14.06
C GLN A 39 -1.50 -2.29 -14.74
N LEU A 40 -1.96 -3.33 -14.04
CA LEU A 40 -2.19 -4.64 -14.65
C LEU A 40 -3.20 -4.52 -15.79
N LYS A 41 -4.30 -3.79 -15.58
CA LYS A 41 -5.28 -3.54 -16.64
C LYS A 41 -4.62 -2.92 -17.86
N ARG A 42 -3.85 -1.82 -17.68
CA ARG A 42 -3.13 -1.15 -18.78
C ARG A 42 -2.16 -2.08 -19.51
N LEU A 43 -1.44 -2.94 -18.80
CA LEU A 43 -0.52 -3.91 -19.42
C LEU A 43 -1.23 -4.99 -20.25
N THR A 44 -2.51 -5.26 -19.96
CA THR A 44 -3.32 -6.28 -20.63
C THR A 44 -4.33 -5.69 -21.62
N ASP A 45 -4.38 -4.37 -21.75
CA ASP A 45 -5.32 -3.68 -22.63
C ASP A 45 -4.70 -3.56 -24.03
N ASP A 46 -5.17 -4.39 -24.96
CA ASP A 46 -4.66 -4.44 -26.33
C ASP A 46 -5.07 -3.21 -27.17
N ASP A 47 -6.00 -2.37 -26.66
CA ASP A 47 -6.52 -1.19 -27.34
C ASP A 47 -5.62 0.06 -27.19
N ASP A 48 -4.62 0.05 -26.29
CA ASP A 48 -3.70 1.17 -26.02
C ASP A 48 -2.24 0.69 -26.03
N PRO A 49 -1.55 0.67 -27.18
CA PRO A 49 -0.20 0.15 -27.28
C PRO A 49 0.78 1.01 -26.49
N LEU A 50 1.39 0.40 -25.46
CA LEU A 50 2.35 1.06 -24.58
C LEU A 50 3.73 1.21 -25.24
N SER A 51 4.35 2.36 -25.02
CA SER A 51 5.76 2.57 -25.36
C SER A 51 6.69 1.86 -24.37
N GLU A 52 7.97 1.69 -24.73
CA GLU A 52 8.98 1.15 -23.81
C GLU A 52 9.10 2.00 -22.52
N GLU A 53 9.05 3.32 -22.65
CA GLU A 53 9.07 4.26 -21.51
C GLU A 53 7.84 4.06 -20.60
N ASP A 54 6.66 3.79 -21.19
CA ASP A 54 5.45 3.49 -20.41
C ASP A 54 5.60 2.18 -19.63
N TYR A 55 6.17 1.14 -20.25
CA TYR A 55 6.45 -0.13 -19.57
C TYR A 55 7.36 0.08 -18.37
N GLU A 56 8.48 0.80 -18.55
CA GLU A 56 9.42 1.09 -17.45
C GLU A 56 8.73 1.83 -16.30
N ALA A 57 7.96 2.88 -16.61
CA ALA A 57 7.23 3.66 -15.63
C ALA A 57 6.18 2.81 -14.89
N ILE A 58 5.46 1.94 -15.61
CA ILE A 58 4.49 1.02 -15.02
C ILE A 58 5.18 0.05 -14.06
N PHE A 59 6.26 -0.60 -14.49
CA PHE A 59 6.99 -1.55 -13.66
C PHE A 59 7.55 -0.88 -12.40
N GLU A 60 8.10 0.33 -12.52
CA GLU A 60 8.58 1.09 -11.37
C GLU A 60 7.45 1.33 -10.35
N GLN A 61 6.29 1.81 -10.82
CA GLN A 61 5.12 2.06 -9.96
C GLN A 61 4.62 0.78 -9.29
N MET A 62 4.53 -0.33 -10.03
CA MET A 62 4.14 -1.63 -9.49
C MET A 62 5.14 -2.10 -8.43
N HIS A 63 6.45 -1.96 -8.68
CA HIS A 63 7.48 -2.29 -7.69
C HIS A 63 7.37 -1.45 -6.42
N GLN A 64 7.08 -0.15 -6.54
CA GLN A 64 6.87 0.73 -5.40
C GLN A 64 5.64 0.31 -4.58
N ALA A 65 4.51 -0.03 -5.23
CA ALA A 65 3.33 -0.53 -4.56
C ALA A 65 3.58 -1.86 -3.82
N VAL A 66 4.29 -2.80 -4.45
CA VAL A 66 4.67 -4.07 -3.80
C VAL A 66 5.57 -3.84 -2.58
N ARG A 67 6.53 -2.89 -2.68
CA ARG A 67 7.37 -2.51 -1.54
C ARG A 67 6.55 -1.90 -0.41
N GLN A 68 5.57 -1.06 -0.72
CA GLN A 68 4.66 -0.50 0.28
C GLN A 68 3.85 -1.60 0.98
N LEU A 69 3.21 -2.50 0.22
CA LEU A 69 2.47 -3.64 0.77
C LEU A 69 3.36 -4.53 1.65
N SER A 70 4.59 -4.81 1.22
CA SER A 70 5.54 -5.59 2.00
C SER A 70 5.85 -4.94 3.35
N ARG A 71 6.05 -3.62 3.38
CA ARG A 71 6.27 -2.86 4.62
C ARG A 71 5.04 -2.92 5.53
N THR A 72 3.85 -2.70 5.00
CA THR A 72 2.58 -2.82 5.73
C THR A 72 2.44 -4.19 6.38
N VAL A 73 2.69 -5.28 5.64
CA VAL A 73 2.61 -6.66 6.18
C VAL A 73 3.65 -6.91 7.28
N ILE A 74 4.88 -6.45 7.10
CA ILE A 74 5.94 -6.58 8.12
C ILE A 74 5.54 -5.85 9.40
N ASN A 75 5.02 -4.63 9.30
CA ASN A 75 4.59 -3.86 10.46
C ASN A 75 3.40 -4.52 11.16
N LEU A 76 2.50 -5.15 10.41
CA LEU A 76 1.31 -5.82 10.96
C LEU A 76 1.72 -7.07 11.73
N LYS A 77 2.69 -7.81 11.18
CA LYS A 77 3.31 -8.95 11.86
C LYS A 77 3.92 -8.51 13.21
N ARG A 78 4.72 -7.44 13.21
CA ARG A 78 5.34 -6.90 14.44
C ARG A 78 4.29 -6.47 15.48
N TYR A 79 3.24 -5.77 15.04
CA TYR A 79 2.13 -5.40 15.91
C TYR A 79 1.45 -6.63 16.54
N SER A 80 1.16 -7.65 15.73
CA SER A 80 0.55 -8.90 16.21
C SER A 80 1.44 -9.64 17.21
N GLU A 81 2.74 -9.70 16.96
CA GLU A 81 3.72 -10.32 17.87
C GLU A 81 3.81 -9.56 19.19
N GLY A 82 3.92 -8.22 19.15
CA GLY A 82 3.96 -7.38 20.35
C GLY A 82 2.71 -7.47 21.22
N ARG A 83 1.54 -7.66 20.60
CA ARG A 83 0.26 -7.87 21.32
C ARG A 83 0.17 -9.22 22.02
N LYS A 84 0.78 -10.28 21.47
CA LYS A 84 0.79 -11.63 22.08
C LYS A 84 1.71 -11.72 23.31
N GLN A 85 2.66 -10.80 23.44
CA GLN A 85 3.61 -10.74 24.55
C GLN A 85 3.11 -9.89 25.73
N ARG A 86 1.97 -9.21 25.58
CA ARG A 86 1.29 -8.43 26.62
C ARG A 86 0.17 -9.25 27.24
#